data_AF-A0A8S3FQ81-F1
#
_entry.id   AF-A0A8S3FQ81-F1
#
_cell.length_a   1.000
_cell.length_b   1.000
_cell.length_c   1.000
_cell.angle_alpha   90.00
_cell.angle_beta   90.00
_cell.angle_gamma   90.00
#
_symmetry.space_group_name_H-M   'P 1'
#
loop_
_entity.id
_entity.type
_entity.pdbx_description
1 polymer ?
#
loop_
_entity_poly.entity_id
_entity_poly.type
_entity_poly.pdbx_seq_one_letter_code
_entity_poly.pdbx_strand_id
1 'polypeptide(L)'
;MSGCVEKTLPNYRFYLSFENSKCDTYITEKYWMHGLNGEAIPIVMGAKIEQYERIAIPNSYIHVDNYPTIEKLAEELHRLNRNDSEYVKYLQWKQFYDIGESYSPQARYDMHSTLCFLGHYQRLHAMQGHNEQRKYLLERIREIFNVEKIRLPNFIWETAKTKLIRISEFYNPKVNCLDNDFPALPRRIYNYLFTWWKMF
;
A
#
# COMPACT_ATOMS: atom_id res chain seq x y z
N MET A 1 7.95 -15.02 -2.47
CA MET A 1 8.59 -14.29 -1.34
C MET A 1 9.58 -15.24 -0.67
N SER A 2 10.68 -14.75 -0.10
CA SER A 2 11.66 -15.60 0.60
C SER A 2 11.18 -15.97 2.01
N GLY A 3 11.49 -17.20 2.44
CA GLY A 3 10.78 -17.99 3.44
C GLY A 3 10.78 -17.56 4.92
N CYS A 4 11.06 -16.30 5.25
CA CYS A 4 10.91 -15.78 6.62
C CYS A 4 9.59 -15.00 6.80
N VAL A 5 9.29 -14.07 5.88
CA VAL A 5 8.11 -13.20 5.96
C VAL A 5 6.80 -14.00 5.85
N GLU A 6 6.74 -14.93 4.89
CA GLU A 6 5.59 -15.82 4.66
C GLU A 6 5.29 -16.74 5.84
N LYS A 7 6.32 -17.18 6.57
CA LYS A 7 6.16 -18.05 7.74
C LYS A 7 5.83 -17.27 9.01
N THR A 8 6.18 -15.99 9.05
CA THR A 8 6.11 -15.19 10.28
C THR A 8 4.84 -14.36 10.32
N LEU A 9 4.49 -13.67 9.24
CA LEU A 9 3.35 -12.74 9.19
C LEU A 9 1.98 -13.37 9.52
N PRO A 10 1.66 -14.62 9.11
CA PRO A 10 0.38 -15.23 9.46
C PRO A 10 0.14 -15.38 10.96
N ASN A 11 1.18 -15.27 11.79
CA ASN A 11 1.06 -15.32 13.25
C ASN A 11 0.73 -13.95 13.88
N TYR A 12 0.61 -12.89 13.09
CA TYR A 12 0.34 -11.53 13.57
C TYR A 12 -0.96 -11.01 12.96
N ARG A 13 -1.80 -10.41 13.81
CA ARG A 13 -3.07 -9.80 13.34
C ARG A 13 -2.87 -8.50 12.57
N PHE A 14 -1.77 -7.79 12.83
CA PHE A 14 -1.50 -6.48 12.25
C PHE A 14 -0.10 -6.45 11.66
N TYR A 15 0.05 -5.71 10.56
CA TYR A 15 1.34 -5.47 9.92
C TYR A 15 1.52 -3.98 9.66
N LEU A 16 2.66 -3.42 10.05
CA LEU A 16 2.98 -2.01 9.81
C LEU A 16 3.41 -1.83 8.35
N SER A 17 2.46 -1.45 7.49
CA SER A 17 2.66 -1.17 6.07
C SER A 17 3.05 0.30 5.83
N PHE A 18 4.06 0.79 6.56
CA PHE A 18 4.48 2.18 6.46
C PHE A 18 5.37 2.40 5.25
N GLU A 19 5.00 3.40 4.45
CA GLU A 19 5.76 3.76 3.28
C GLU A 19 6.93 4.65 3.63
N ASN A 20 7.97 4.51 2.82
CA ASN A 20 9.22 5.21 3.05
C ASN A 20 9.10 6.74 2.78
N SER A 21 7.99 7.21 2.22
CA SER A 21 7.66 8.62 1.99
C SER A 21 6.15 8.81 1.97
N LYS A 22 5.67 10.02 2.31
CA LYS A 22 4.28 10.42 2.11
C LYS A 22 4.20 10.97 0.70
N CYS A 23 3.55 10.24 -0.19
CA CYS A 23 3.36 10.69 -1.56
C CYS A 23 2.05 10.11 -2.09
N ASP A 24 1.31 10.93 -2.82
CA ASP A 24 0.06 10.48 -3.43
C ASP A 24 0.35 9.28 -4.34
N THR A 25 -0.53 8.29 -4.33
CA THR A 25 -0.41 7.05 -5.11
C THR A 25 0.80 6.16 -4.76
N TYR A 26 1.63 6.51 -3.76
CA TYR A 26 2.72 5.66 -3.27
C TYR A 26 2.22 4.61 -2.29
N ILE A 27 1.60 3.54 -2.83
CA ILE A 27 1.09 2.37 -2.09
C ILE A 27 1.73 1.12 -2.70
N THR A 28 2.62 0.47 -1.96
CA THR A 28 3.60 -0.50 -2.51
C THR A 28 3.38 -1.93 -2.03
N GLU A 29 4.40 -2.79 -2.21
CA GLU A 29 4.44 -4.18 -1.75
C GLU A 29 4.14 -4.34 -0.25
N LYS A 30 4.36 -3.30 0.56
CA LYS A 30 4.08 -3.34 2.00
C LYS A 30 2.60 -3.49 2.29
N TYR A 31 1.74 -2.80 1.56
CA TYR A 31 0.30 -2.98 1.67
C TYR A 31 -0.13 -4.24 0.90
N TRP A 32 0.18 -4.30 -0.40
CA TRP A 32 -0.36 -5.31 -1.30
C TRP A 32 0.15 -6.72 -1.04
N MET A 33 1.44 -6.90 -0.79
CA MET A 33 2.05 -8.23 -0.67
C MET A 33 2.27 -8.63 0.78
N HIS A 34 2.85 -7.75 1.59
CA HIS A 34 3.16 -8.09 2.98
C HIS A 34 1.94 -8.03 3.87
N GLY A 35 1.13 -6.97 3.78
CA GLY A 35 -0.12 -6.86 4.51
C GLY A 35 -1.14 -7.90 4.07
N LEU A 36 -1.66 -7.76 2.84
CA LEU A 36 -2.78 -8.58 2.38
C LEU A 36 -2.44 -10.07 2.21
N ASN A 37 -1.33 -10.44 1.54
CA ASN A 37 -0.97 -11.87 1.41
C ASN A 37 -0.47 -12.47 2.72
N GLY A 38 0.01 -11.64 3.66
CA GLY A 38 0.46 -12.08 4.98
C GLY A 38 -0.68 -12.37 5.97
N GLU A 39 -1.93 -12.21 5.54
CA GLU A 39 -3.14 -12.38 6.36
C GLU A 39 -3.23 -11.46 7.59
N ALA A 40 -2.45 -10.38 7.58
CA ALA A 40 -2.44 -9.38 8.63
C ALA A 40 -3.17 -8.12 8.15
N ILE A 41 -3.89 -7.43 9.06
CA ILE A 41 -4.49 -6.13 8.75
C ILE A 41 -3.34 -5.12 8.55
N PRO A 42 -3.18 -4.55 7.35
CA PRO A 42 -2.22 -3.49 7.08
C PRO A 42 -2.58 -2.23 7.86
N ILE A 43 -1.66 -1.75 8.70
CA ILE A 43 -1.69 -0.42 9.29
C ILE A 43 -0.85 0.48 8.38
N VAL A 44 -1.50 1.39 7.67
CA VAL A 44 -0.88 2.13 6.56
C VAL A 44 -0.56 3.56 6.93
N MET A 45 0.58 4.04 6.44
CA MET A 45 1.03 5.43 6.51
C MET A 45 1.83 5.73 5.24
N GLY A 46 1.51 6.80 4.51
CA GLY A 46 2.18 7.11 3.26
C GLY A 46 1.37 8.10 2.44
N ALA A 47 0.70 7.60 1.39
CA ALA A 47 -0.31 8.37 0.66
C ALA A 47 -1.44 8.88 1.58
N LYS A 48 -2.16 9.90 1.14
CA LYS A 48 -3.32 10.43 1.88
C LYS A 48 -4.49 9.45 1.92
N ILE A 49 -5.41 9.64 2.86
CA ILE A 49 -6.60 8.80 3.05
C ILE A 49 -7.39 8.67 1.74
N GLU A 50 -7.60 9.78 1.02
CA GLU A 50 -8.40 9.81 -0.21
C GLU A 50 -7.75 8.98 -1.34
N GLN A 51 -6.43 8.83 -1.31
CA GLN A 51 -5.72 7.97 -2.25
C GLN A 51 -5.90 6.50 -1.92
N TYR A 52 -5.85 6.14 -0.63
CA TYR A 52 -6.17 4.78 -0.20
C TYR A 52 -7.62 4.44 -0.51
N GLU A 53 -8.59 5.31 -0.21
CA GLU A 53 -10.01 5.08 -0.53
C GLU A 53 -10.26 4.86 -2.03
N ARG A 54 -9.46 5.50 -2.89
CA ARG A 54 -9.57 5.40 -4.33
C ARG A 54 -8.94 4.12 -4.91
N ILE A 55 -7.91 3.58 -4.25
CA ILE A 55 -6.96 2.63 -4.85
C ILE A 55 -6.88 1.31 -4.10
N ALA A 56 -6.93 1.36 -2.77
CA ALA A 56 -6.82 0.20 -1.91
C ALA A 56 -8.14 -0.57 -1.87
N ILE A 57 -8.06 -1.84 -1.46
CA ILE A 57 -9.23 -2.66 -1.24
C ILE A 57 -10.04 -2.06 -0.07
N PRO A 58 -11.34 -1.77 -0.25
CA PRO A 58 -12.17 -1.22 0.81
C PRO A 58 -12.21 -2.14 2.02
N ASN A 59 -12.25 -1.54 3.22
CA ASN A 59 -12.31 -2.26 4.49
C ASN A 59 -11.19 -3.32 4.65
N SER A 60 -10.00 -3.07 4.13
CA SER A 60 -8.88 -4.00 4.18
C SER A 60 -7.66 -3.47 4.91
N TYR A 61 -7.71 -2.25 5.47
CA TYR A 61 -6.58 -1.56 6.09
C TYR A 61 -7.04 -0.59 7.16
N ILE A 62 -6.10 -0.18 8.02
CA ILE A 62 -6.28 0.86 9.03
C ILE A 62 -5.33 2.00 8.68
N HIS A 63 -5.86 3.17 8.33
CA HIS A 63 -5.05 4.34 8.04
C HIS A 63 -4.72 5.09 9.33
N VAL A 64 -3.44 5.38 9.59
CA VAL A 64 -3.02 6.06 10.83
C VAL A 64 -3.67 7.43 11.01
N ASP A 65 -3.84 8.18 9.92
CA ASP A 65 -4.41 9.54 9.94
C ASP A 65 -5.93 9.56 10.18
N ASN A 66 -6.61 8.39 10.26
CA ASN A 66 -8.02 8.31 10.68
C ASN A 66 -8.20 8.52 12.20
N TYR A 67 -7.12 8.51 12.96
CA TYR A 67 -7.15 8.64 14.41
C TYR A 67 -6.53 9.98 14.82
N PRO A 68 -7.18 10.72 15.72
CA PRO A 68 -6.69 12.04 16.13
C PRO A 68 -5.38 11.95 16.91
N THR A 69 -5.10 10.81 17.54
CA THR A 69 -3.85 10.55 18.28
C THR A 69 -3.43 9.10 18.14
N ILE A 70 -2.16 8.83 18.47
CA ILE A 70 -1.64 7.45 18.43
C ILE A 70 -2.26 6.55 19.49
N GLU A 71 -2.63 7.11 20.64
CA GLU A 71 -3.32 6.39 21.71
C GLU A 71 -4.70 5.91 21.23
N LYS A 72 -5.41 6.71 20.43
CA LYS A 72 -6.68 6.29 19.82
C LYS A 72 -6.52 5.19 18.78
N LEU A 73 -5.44 5.21 18.01
CA LEU A 73 -5.10 4.07 17.16
C LEU A 73 -4.79 2.83 18.02
N ALA A 74 -3.99 2.97 19.08
CA ALA A 74 -3.67 1.85 19.97
C ALA A 74 -4.93 1.23 20.61
N GLU A 75 -5.83 2.06 21.13
CA GLU A 75 -7.13 1.62 21.68
C GLU A 75 -7.91 0.79 20.66
N GLU A 76 -7.97 1.23 19.40
CA GLU A 76 -8.67 0.50 18.34
C GLU A 76 -8.00 -0.83 18.00
N LEU A 77 -6.67 -0.86 17.92
CA LEU A 77 -5.95 -2.13 17.68
C LEU A 77 -6.16 -3.11 18.83
N HIS A 78 -6.17 -2.64 20.08
CA HIS A 78 -6.51 -3.47 21.25
C HIS A 78 -7.94 -4.00 21.18
N ARG A 79 -8.90 -3.16 20.76
CA ARG A 79 -10.30 -3.56 20.55
C ARG A 79 -10.41 -4.66 19.49
N LEU A 80 -9.77 -4.48 18.33
CA LEU A 80 -9.75 -5.46 17.24
C LEU A 80 -9.01 -6.76 17.62
N ASN A 81 -7.93 -6.66 18.39
CA ASN A 81 -7.19 -7.83 18.87
C ASN A 81 -8.02 -8.72 19.81
N ARG A 82 -8.95 -8.12 20.57
CA ARG A 82 -9.82 -8.82 21.54
C ARG A 82 -11.17 -9.25 20.95
N ASN A 83 -11.49 -8.86 19.73
CA ASN A 83 -12.77 -9.14 19.10
C ASN A 83 -12.59 -9.74 17.70
N ASP A 84 -12.63 -11.07 17.63
CA ASP A 84 -12.46 -11.83 16.40
C ASP A 84 -13.52 -11.50 15.34
N SER A 85 -14.76 -11.23 15.77
CA SER A 85 -15.84 -10.89 14.85
C SER A 85 -15.59 -9.57 14.13
N GLU A 86 -15.00 -8.58 14.82
CA GLU A 86 -14.63 -7.30 14.21
C GLU A 86 -13.35 -7.42 13.39
N TYR A 87 -12.37 -8.20 13.86
CA TYR A 87 -11.14 -8.48 13.13
C TYR A 87 -11.42 -9.14 11.76
N VAL A 88 -12.27 -10.17 11.73
CA VAL A 88 -12.57 -10.91 10.49
C VAL A 88 -13.25 -10.03 9.44
N LYS A 89 -13.95 -8.95 9.82
CA LYS A 89 -14.53 -8.00 8.84
C LYS A 89 -13.45 -7.40 7.93
N TYR A 90 -12.24 -7.17 8.45
CA TYR A 90 -11.11 -6.67 7.66
C TYR A 90 -10.49 -7.72 6.72
N LEU A 91 -10.95 -8.97 6.78
CA LEU A 91 -10.50 -10.06 5.91
C LEU A 91 -11.59 -10.51 4.93
N GLN A 92 -12.81 -9.96 5.02
CA GLN A 92 -13.94 -10.33 4.16
C GLN A 92 -13.68 -10.03 2.69
N TRP A 93 -12.82 -9.05 2.39
CA TRP A 93 -12.41 -8.74 1.03
C TRP A 93 -11.85 -9.97 0.29
N LYS A 94 -11.26 -10.95 0.97
CA LYS A 94 -10.73 -12.18 0.33
C LYS A 94 -11.79 -12.97 -0.44
N GLN A 95 -13.07 -12.77 -0.13
CA GLN A 95 -14.18 -13.40 -0.86
C GLN A 95 -14.43 -12.76 -2.23
N PHE A 96 -13.93 -11.54 -2.44
CA PHE A 96 -14.26 -10.70 -3.59
C PHE A 96 -13.04 -10.29 -4.42
N TYR A 97 -11.84 -10.33 -3.83
CA TYR A 97 -10.62 -9.87 -4.47
C TYR A 97 -9.58 -10.98 -4.49
N ASP A 98 -9.07 -11.26 -5.69
CA ASP A 98 -7.86 -12.04 -5.90
C ASP A 98 -6.68 -11.08 -5.95
N ILE A 99 -5.73 -11.25 -5.03
CA ILE A 99 -4.51 -10.43 -4.95
C ILE A 99 -3.44 -10.85 -5.97
N GLY A 100 -3.69 -11.92 -6.73
CA GLY A 100 -2.78 -12.50 -7.70
C GLY A 100 -1.67 -13.27 -7.00
N GLU A 101 -1.56 -14.57 -7.28
CA GLU A 101 -0.44 -15.37 -6.79
C GLU A 101 0.85 -14.93 -7.49
N SER A 102 1.73 -14.31 -6.70
CA SER A 102 3.13 -14.06 -7.03
C SER A 102 3.39 -12.95 -8.07
N TYR A 103 4.30 -12.05 -7.69
CA TYR A 103 4.98 -11.14 -8.62
C TYR A 103 5.65 -11.97 -9.73
N SER A 104 4.95 -12.14 -10.85
CA SER A 104 5.49 -12.79 -12.04
C SER A 104 5.84 -11.69 -13.04
N PRO A 105 7.14 -11.42 -13.27
CA PRO A 105 7.56 -10.48 -14.31
C PRO A 105 7.03 -10.84 -15.72
N GLN A 106 6.54 -12.08 -15.89
CA GLN A 106 6.04 -12.64 -17.15
C GLN A 106 4.51 -12.67 -17.24
N ALA A 107 3.76 -12.65 -16.13
CA ALA A 107 2.31 -12.54 -16.16
C ALA A 107 1.95 -11.06 -16.37
N ARG A 108 1.12 -10.80 -17.38
CA ARG A 108 0.66 -9.47 -17.79
C ARG A 108 0.34 -8.59 -16.57
N TYR A 109 1.06 -7.47 -16.48
CA TYR A 109 1.06 -6.48 -15.39
C TYR A 109 -0.26 -6.43 -14.62
N ASP A 110 -0.31 -7.08 -13.45
CA ASP A 110 -1.42 -6.92 -12.52
C ASP A 110 -1.41 -5.49 -11.94
N MET A 111 -2.55 -5.07 -11.39
CA MET A 111 -2.73 -3.74 -10.82
C MET A 111 -1.69 -3.48 -9.72
N HIS A 112 -1.50 -4.41 -8.78
CA HIS A 112 -0.62 -4.22 -7.62
C HIS A 112 0.82 -3.96 -8.06
N SER A 113 1.32 -4.78 -8.98
CA SER A 113 2.64 -4.62 -9.58
C SER A 113 2.77 -3.26 -10.27
N THR A 114 1.76 -2.86 -11.05
CA THR A 114 1.74 -1.56 -11.74
C THR A 114 1.79 -0.39 -10.76
N LEU A 115 0.94 -0.41 -9.73
CA LEU A 115 0.86 0.64 -8.71
C LEU A 115 2.16 0.77 -7.92
N CYS A 116 2.73 -0.37 -7.54
CA CYS A 116 4.00 -0.44 -6.86
C CYS A 116 5.11 0.19 -7.73
N PHE A 117 5.21 -0.18 -9.01
CA PHE A 117 6.19 0.41 -9.93
C PHE A 117 6.02 1.92 -10.11
N LEU A 118 4.79 2.40 -10.32
CA LEU A 118 4.51 3.82 -10.47
C LEU A 118 4.90 4.60 -9.22
N GLY A 119 4.54 4.07 -8.06
CA GLY A 119 4.91 4.63 -6.78
C GLY A 119 6.43 4.71 -6.57
N HIS A 120 7.15 3.62 -6.81
CA HIS A 120 8.62 3.60 -6.70
C HIS A 120 9.28 4.60 -7.65
N TYR A 121 8.75 4.74 -8.86
CA TYR A 121 9.25 5.74 -9.81
C TYR A 121 9.03 7.16 -9.33
N GLN A 122 7.85 7.52 -8.82
CA GLN A 122 7.63 8.89 -8.31
C GLN A 122 8.62 9.22 -7.17
N ARG A 123 8.82 8.28 -6.25
CA ARG A 123 9.83 8.43 -5.18
C ARG A 123 11.24 8.60 -5.73
N LEU A 124 11.67 7.75 -6.66
CA LEU A 124 13.03 7.82 -7.20
C LEU A 124 13.23 9.05 -8.10
N HIS A 125 12.21 9.47 -8.83
CA HIS A 125 12.21 10.69 -9.63
C HIS A 125 12.35 11.96 -8.75
N ALA A 126 11.85 11.91 -7.52
CA ALA A 126 12.11 12.94 -6.51
C ALA A 126 13.57 12.95 -5.99
N MET A 127 14.26 11.81 -5.92
CA MET A 127 15.60 11.70 -5.29
C MET A 127 16.77 11.93 -6.27
N GLN A 128 17.62 12.94 -6.06
CA GLN A 128 18.82 13.16 -6.90
C GLN A 128 19.81 11.97 -6.84
N GLY A 129 20.45 11.62 -7.96
CA GLY A 129 21.59 10.68 -8.01
C GLY A 129 21.31 9.23 -8.40
N HIS A 130 20.06 8.82 -8.65
CA HIS A 130 19.69 7.43 -8.95
C HIS A 130 19.39 7.15 -10.43
N ASN A 131 20.31 7.51 -11.33
CA ASN A 131 20.05 7.52 -12.78
C ASN A 131 19.75 6.13 -13.38
N GLU A 132 20.46 5.07 -12.97
CA GLU A 132 20.24 3.72 -13.51
C GLU A 132 18.93 3.09 -13.01
N GLN A 133 18.60 3.23 -11.71
CA GLN A 133 17.31 2.74 -11.18
C GLN A 133 16.13 3.49 -11.80
N ARG A 134 16.27 4.81 -11.99
CA ARG A 134 15.27 5.62 -12.71
C ARG A 134 15.09 5.13 -14.15
N LYS A 135 16.19 4.82 -14.85
CA LYS A 135 16.16 4.31 -16.22
C LYS A 135 15.45 2.95 -16.30
N TYR A 136 15.80 2.01 -15.42
CA TYR A 136 15.13 0.71 -15.33
C TYR A 136 13.62 0.84 -15.08
N LEU A 137 13.24 1.69 -14.11
CA LEU A 137 11.83 1.92 -13.81
C LEU A 137 11.10 2.61 -14.97
N LEU A 138 11.74 3.57 -15.64
CA LEU A 138 11.20 4.21 -16.83
C LEU A 138 10.95 3.22 -17.96
N GLU A 139 11.86 2.28 -18.18
CA GLU A 139 11.70 1.24 -19.20
C GLU A 139 10.49 0.35 -18.86
N ARG A 140 10.38 -0.14 -17.63
CA ARG A 140 9.22 -0.94 -17.17
C ARG A 140 7.91 -0.16 -17.20
N ILE A 141 7.94 1.11 -16.80
CA ILE A 141 6.79 2.01 -16.86
C ILE A 141 6.38 2.23 -18.30
N ARG A 142 7.31 2.46 -19.24
CA ARG A 142 6.97 2.59 -20.67
C ARG A 142 6.30 1.34 -21.22
N GLU A 143 6.75 0.14 -20.82
CA GLU A 143 6.07 -1.10 -21.20
C GLU A 143 4.63 -1.15 -20.65
N ILE A 144 4.42 -0.72 -19.41
CA ILE A 144 3.10 -0.57 -18.80
C ILE A 144 2.26 0.47 -19.55
N PHE A 145 2.81 1.65 -19.86
CA PHE A 145 2.11 2.74 -20.55
C PHE A 145 1.85 2.47 -22.03
N ASN A 146 2.61 1.58 -22.65
CA ASN A 146 2.28 1.04 -23.98
C ASN A 146 0.99 0.19 -23.94
N VAL A 147 0.50 -0.19 -22.76
CA VAL A 147 -0.84 -0.69 -22.56
C VAL A 147 -1.79 0.50 -22.39
N GLU A 148 -2.56 0.86 -23.43
CA GLU A 148 -3.45 2.04 -23.38
C GLU A 148 -4.52 1.97 -22.27
N LYS A 149 -4.87 0.75 -21.86
CA LYS A 149 -6.03 0.43 -21.03
C LYS A 149 -5.70 -0.70 -20.07
N ILE A 150 -5.74 -0.43 -18.77
CA ILE A 150 -5.61 -1.45 -17.72
C ILE A 150 -6.99 -1.83 -17.19
N ARG A 151 -7.17 -3.10 -16.82
CA ARG A 151 -8.35 -3.53 -16.06
C ARG A 151 -8.07 -3.28 -14.59
N LEU A 152 -8.88 -2.44 -13.97
CA LEU A 152 -8.95 -2.37 -12.52
C LEU A 152 -10.16 -3.17 -12.03
N PRO A 153 -10.06 -3.86 -10.88
CA PRO A 153 -11.26 -4.26 -10.14
C PRO A 153 -12.12 -3.02 -9.92
N ASN A 154 -13.41 -3.09 -10.24
CA ASN A 154 -14.35 -2.03 -9.88
C ASN A 154 -14.56 -2.17 -8.37
N PHE A 155 -14.15 -1.16 -7.60
CA PHE A 155 -14.30 -1.12 -6.14
C PHE A 155 -15.75 -1.00 -5.66
N ILE A 156 -16.74 -1.22 -6.55
CA ILE A 156 -18.15 -1.27 -6.21
C ILE A 156 -18.46 -2.68 -5.71
N TRP A 157 -18.52 -2.76 -4.37
CA TRP A 157 -18.77 -3.93 -3.53
C TRP A 157 -19.83 -4.93 -4.03
N GLU A 158 -20.87 -4.49 -4.76
CA GLU A 158 -21.96 -5.37 -5.20
C GLU A 158 -21.64 -6.26 -6.40
N THR A 159 -20.67 -5.90 -7.25
CA THR A 159 -20.64 -6.46 -8.61
C THR A 159 -19.36 -7.18 -9.03
N ALA A 160 -18.23 -7.01 -8.31
CA ALA A 160 -16.92 -7.56 -8.66
C ALA A 160 -16.53 -7.39 -10.15
N LYS A 161 -17.15 -6.42 -10.85
CA LYS A 161 -16.90 -6.18 -12.27
C LYS A 161 -15.50 -5.58 -12.40
N THR A 162 -14.79 -5.84 -13.48
CA THR A 162 -13.57 -5.07 -13.78
C THR A 162 -13.93 -3.89 -14.66
N LYS A 163 -13.40 -2.71 -14.38
CA LYS A 163 -13.52 -1.53 -15.24
C LYS A 163 -12.22 -1.32 -16.00
N LEU A 164 -12.36 -1.12 -17.31
CA LEU A 164 -11.25 -0.68 -18.14
C LEU A 164 -11.04 0.83 -17.91
N ILE A 165 -9.86 1.25 -17.49
CA ILE A 165 -9.51 2.67 -17.32
C ILE A 165 -8.22 3.00 -18.05
N ARG A 166 -8.06 4.28 -18.42
CA ARG A 166 -6.79 4.77 -18.98
C ARG A 166 -5.79 4.95 -17.85
N ILE A 167 -4.53 4.59 -18.10
CA ILE A 167 -3.45 4.76 -17.12
C ILE A 167 -3.28 6.24 -16.76
N SER A 168 -3.50 7.17 -17.69
CA SER A 168 -3.43 8.60 -17.45
C SER A 168 -4.48 9.13 -16.46
N GLU A 169 -5.61 8.43 -16.29
CA GLU A 169 -6.59 8.77 -15.24
C GLU A 169 -6.06 8.37 -13.86
N PHE A 170 -5.20 7.35 -13.81
CA PHE A 170 -4.68 6.76 -12.60
C PHE A 170 -3.34 7.41 -12.16
N TYR A 171 -2.49 7.74 -13.11
CA TYR A 171 -1.15 8.24 -12.88
C TYR A 171 -1.00 9.68 -13.35
N ASN A 172 -0.59 10.55 -12.42
CA ASN A 172 -0.19 11.93 -12.72
C ASN A 172 1.33 12.08 -12.50
N PRO A 173 2.14 12.24 -13.56
CA PRO A 173 3.60 12.38 -13.45
C PRO A 173 4.04 13.69 -12.77
N LYS A 174 3.12 14.64 -12.58
CA LYS A 174 3.38 15.93 -11.95
C LYS A 174 3.23 15.91 -10.42
N VAL A 175 2.83 14.78 -9.83
CA VAL A 175 2.76 14.63 -8.37
C VAL A 175 4.17 14.68 -7.80
N ASN A 176 4.42 15.69 -6.96
CA ASN A 176 5.72 15.89 -6.34
C ASN A 176 5.80 15.12 -5.01
N CYS A 177 6.57 14.04 -4.96
CA CYS A 177 6.85 13.35 -3.71
C CYS A 177 7.85 14.09 -2.78
N LEU A 178 8.31 15.29 -3.17
CA LEU A 178 9.22 16.13 -2.37
C LEU A 178 8.50 17.08 -1.41
N ASP A 179 7.17 17.14 -1.44
CA ASP A 179 6.42 17.90 -0.43
C ASP A 179 6.50 17.12 0.90
N ASN A 180 7.60 17.39 1.60
CA ASN A 180 8.12 16.68 2.75
C ASN A 180 7.19 16.74 3.97
N ASP A 181 6.22 15.84 4.05
CA ASP A 181 5.49 15.59 5.30
C ASP A 181 6.15 14.52 6.20
N PHE A 182 7.35 14.03 5.84
CA PHE A 182 8.14 13.21 6.74
C PHE A 182 9.28 14.02 7.35
N PRO A 183 9.39 14.07 8.68
CA PRO A 183 10.57 14.66 9.31
C PRO A 183 11.81 13.80 9.02
N ALA A 184 13.01 14.36 9.24
CA ALA A 184 14.29 13.67 9.01
C ALA A 184 14.35 12.28 9.67
N LEU A 185 15.19 11.39 9.14
CA LEU A 185 15.35 9.98 9.61
C LEU A 185 15.38 9.81 11.15
N PRO A 186 16.07 10.67 11.94
CA PRO A 186 16.05 10.58 13.40
C PRO A 186 14.65 10.76 14.01
N ARG A 187 13.86 11.66 13.43
CA ARG A 187 12.49 11.94 13.88
C ARG A 187 11.48 10.92 13.34
N ARG A 188 11.79 10.24 12.22
CA ARG A 188 11.06 9.03 11.80
C ARG A 188 11.28 7.88 12.77
N ILE A 189 12.52 7.65 13.18
CA ILE A 189 12.87 6.64 14.19
C ILE A 189 12.25 7.02 15.53
N TYR A 190 12.32 8.29 15.93
CA TYR A 190 11.66 8.78 17.13
C TYR A 190 10.15 8.58 17.07
N ASN A 191 9.48 9.01 16.00
CA ASN A 191 8.04 8.78 15.84
C ASN A 191 7.76 7.28 15.86
N TYR A 192 8.45 6.47 15.06
CA TYR A 192 8.25 5.02 15.04
C TYR A 192 8.43 4.37 16.42
N LEU A 193 9.50 4.69 17.15
CA LEU A 193 9.78 4.15 18.50
C LEU A 193 8.85 4.72 19.58
N PHE A 194 8.49 6.00 19.51
CA PHE A 194 7.59 6.66 20.45
C PHE A 194 6.15 6.20 20.26
N THR A 195 5.72 6.07 19.00
CA THR A 195 4.47 5.45 18.58
C THR A 195 4.44 3.99 19.05
N TRP A 196 5.51 3.22 18.87
CA TRP A 196 5.61 1.85 19.38
C TRP A 196 5.53 1.75 20.90
N TRP A 197 6.28 2.58 21.62
CA TRP A 197 6.29 2.62 23.09
C TRP A 197 4.91 2.94 23.66
N LYS A 198 4.12 3.79 22.98
CA LYS A 198 2.77 4.15 23.44
C LYS A 198 1.68 3.16 23.08
N MET A 199 1.96 2.23 22.14
CA MET A 199 0.99 1.22 21.71
C MET A 199 1.01 -0.05 22.58
N PHE A 200 2.08 -0.25 23.36
CA PHE A 200 2.31 -1.40 24.26
C PHE A 200 2.59 -0.96 25.69
#